data_AF-A0A285SHI8-F1
#
_entry.id   AF-A0A285SHI8-F1
#
_cell.length_a   1.000
_cell.length_b   1.000
_cell.length_c   1.000
_cell.angle_alpha   90.00
_cell.angle_beta   90.00
_cell.angle_gamma   90.00
#
_symmetry.space_group_name_H-M   'P 1'
#
loop_
_entity.id
_entity.type
_entity.pdbx_description
1 polymer ?
#
loop_
_entity_poly.entity_id
_entity_poly.type
_entity_poly.pdbx_seq_one_letter_code
_entity_poly.pdbx_strand_id
1 'polypeptide(L)' 'MRKQYNLTQVELSEKSGVGLRFVRELEQGKQTLRLDKVNQLLSLFGSEVGAVPITKTDE' A
#
# COMPACT_ATOMS: atom_id res chain seq x y z
N MET A 1 -6.03 0.11 6.35
CA MET A 1 -6.10 -1.03 5.42
C MET A 1 -5.63 -2.33 6.06
N ARG A 2 -4.34 -2.69 6.11
CA ARG A 2 -3.90 -4.02 6.63
C ARG A 2 -4.50 -4.40 8.00
N LYS A 3 -4.40 -3.51 8.99
CA LYS A 3 -4.91 -3.73 10.35
C LYS A 3 -6.44 -3.89 10.42
N GLN A 4 -7.19 -3.30 9.49
CA GLN A 4 -8.65 -3.41 9.44
C GLN A 4 -9.10 -4.77 8.91
N TYR A 5 -8.29 -5.39 8.06
CA TYR A 5 -8.54 -6.72 7.51
C TYR A 5 -7.82 -7.84 8.29
N ASN A 6 -7.23 -7.54 9.46
CA ASN A 6 -6.49 -8.49 10.31
C ASN A 6 -5.38 -9.29 9.60
N LEU A 7 -4.83 -8.79 8.49
CA LEU A 7 -3.75 -9.47 7.75
C LEU A 7 -2.38 -9.15 8.36
N THR A 8 -1.47 -10.11 8.40
CA THR A 8 -0.03 -9.87 8.63
C THR A 8 0.63 -9.27 7.39
N GLN A 9 1.85 -8.72 7.52
CA GLN A 9 2.60 -8.24 6.35
C GLN A 9 2.93 -9.36 5.36
N VAL A 10 3.14 -10.58 5.87
CA VAL A 10 3.42 -11.78 5.06
C VAL A 10 2.19 -12.17 4.27
N GLU A 11 1.04 -12.31 4.92
CA GLU A 11 -0.21 -12.65 4.24
C GLU A 11 -0.62 -11.58 3.21
N LEU A 12 -0.39 -10.29 3.50
CA LEU A 12 -0.65 -9.22 2.56
C LEU A 12 0.25 -9.33 1.31
N SER A 13 1.53 -9.63 1.52
CA SER A 13 2.50 -9.86 0.44
C SER A 13 2.08 -11.04 -0.44
N GLU A 14 1.74 -12.18 0.18
CA GLU A 14 1.31 -13.39 -0.53
C GLU A 14 0.02 -13.16 -1.31
N LYS A 15 -0.99 -12.53 -0.70
CA LYS A 15 -2.29 -12.28 -1.33
C LYS A 15 -2.21 -11.28 -2.49
N SER A 16 -1.32 -10.28 -2.41
CA SER A 16 -1.17 -9.25 -3.46
C SER A 16 -0.18 -9.62 -4.56
N GLY A 17 0.61 -10.69 -4.36
CA GLY A 17 1.68 -11.06 -5.29
C GLY A 17 2.84 -10.06 -5.32
N VAL A 18 2.94 -9.16 -4.35
CA VAL A 18 4.08 -8.24 -4.18
C VAL A 18 5.03 -8.79 -3.13
N GLY A 19 6.33 -8.51 -3.23
CA GLY A 19 7.30 -9.01 -2.27
C GLY A 19 7.16 -8.39 -0.88
N LEU A 20 7.49 -9.14 0.17
CA LEU A 20 7.39 -8.69 1.57
C LEU A 20 8.16 -7.38 1.84
N ARG A 21 9.30 -7.21 1.19
CA ARG A 21 10.08 -5.97 1.25
C ARG A 21 9.29 -4.76 0.76
N PHE A 22 8.50 -4.91 -0.31
CA PHE A 22 7.67 -3.83 -0.83
C PHE A 22 6.59 -3.43 0.17
N VAL A 23 5.92 -4.40 0.80
CA VAL A 23 4.92 -4.12 1.84
C VAL A 23 5.53 -3.33 3.01
N ARG A 24 6.75 -3.69 3.45
CA ARG A 24 7.47 -2.95 4.50
C ARG A 24 7.82 -1.54 4.07
N GLU A 25 8.40 -1.36 2.88
CA GLU A 25 8.76 -0.05 2.34
C GLU A 25 7.53 0.86 2.19
N LEU A 26 6.40 0.31 1.75
CA LEU A 26 5.11 1.00 1.67
C LEU A 26 4.62 1.44 3.05
N GLU A 27 4.58 0.53 4.03
CA GLU A 27 4.13 0.85 5.40
C GLU A 27 5.10 1.80 6.15
N GLN A 28 6.39 1.80 5.81
CA GLN A 28 7.39 2.72 6.36
C GLN A 28 7.37 4.11 5.70
N GLY A 29 6.49 4.34 4.72
CA GLY A 29 6.36 5.64 4.07
C GLY A 29 7.53 5.99 3.14
N LYS A 30 8.08 5.00 2.43
CA LYS A 30 9.12 5.26 1.43
C LYS A 30 8.66 6.32 0.43
N GLN A 31 9.51 7.32 0.19
CA GLN A 31 9.19 8.46 -0.68
C GLN A 31 8.88 8.06 -2.13
N THR A 32 9.49 6.98 -2.63
CA THR A 32 9.32 6.51 -4.00
C THR A 32 8.89 5.06 -4.05
N LEU A 33 7.72 4.83 -4.66
CA LEU A 33 7.13 3.50 -4.86
C LEU A 33 6.61 3.43 -6.29
N ARG A 34 6.66 2.23 -6.88
CA ARG A 34 6.11 2.04 -8.22
C ARG A 34 4.60 1.87 -8.13
N LEU A 35 3.87 2.69 -8.91
CA LEU A 35 2.41 2.74 -8.90
C LEU A 35 1.75 1.42 -9.32
N ASP A 36 2.37 0.66 -10.24
CA ASP A 36 1.90 -0.67 -10.64
C ASP A 36 1.78 -1.60 -9.42
N LYS A 37 2.77 -1.57 -8.53
CA LYS A 37 2.81 -2.38 -7.32
C LYS A 37 1.87 -1.87 -6.23
N VAL A 38 1.68 -0.56 -6.14
CA VAL A 38 0.67 0.00 -5.24
C VAL A 38 -0.73 -0.44 -5.67
N ASN A 39 -1.05 -0.36 -6.96
CA ASN A 39 -2.33 -0.81 -7.50
C ASN A 39 -2.56 -2.32 -7.35
N GLN A 40 -1.52 -3.17 -7.47
CA GLN A 40 -1.63 -4.60 -7.16
C GLN A 40 -2.04 -4.87 -5.72
N LEU A 41 -1.63 -4.01 -4.78
CA LEU A 41 -2.00 -4.14 -3.38
C LEU A 41 -3.38 -3.55 -3.09
N LEU A 42 -3.73 -2.42 -3.72
CA LEU A 42 -5.03 -1.77 -3.56
C LEU A 42 -6.18 -2.55 -4.21
N SER A 43 -5.91 -3.29 -5.28
CA SER A 43 -6.94 -4.12 -5.96
C SER A 43 -7.53 -5.18 -5.03
N LEU A 44 -6.76 -5.69 -4.06
CA LEU A 44 -7.27 -6.60 -3.02
C LEU A 44 -8.37 -5.97 -2.16
N PHE A 45 -8.38 -4.65 -2.07
CA PHE A 45 -9.33 -3.87 -1.29
C PHE A 45 -10.33 -3.13 -2.18
N GLY A 46 -10.40 -3.47 -3.48
CA GLY A 46 -11.29 -2.82 -4.44
C GLY A 46 -10.98 -1.33 -4.64
N SER A 47 -9.70 -0.95 -4.54
CA SER A 47 -9.25 0.43 -4.64
C SER A 47 -8.13 0.58 -5.67
N GLU A 48 -7.85 1.82 -6.08
CA GLU A 48 -6.75 2.19 -6.97
C GLU A 48 -6.16 3.55 -6.57
N VAL A 49 -4.94 3.82 -7.01
CA VAL A 49 -4.33 5.15 -6.83
C VAL A 49 -5.02 6.17 -7.73
N GLY A 50 -5.29 7.35 -7.16
CA GLY A 50 -5.89 8.47 -7.88
C GLY A 50 -5.27 9.79 -7.44
N ALA A 51 -5.42 10.82 -8.28
CA ALA A 51 -5.02 12.17 -7.92
C ALA A 51 -5.95 12.72 -6.83
N VAL A 52 -5.38 13.15 -5.71
CA VAL A 52 -6.12 13.83 -4.64
C VAL A 52 -5.46 15.18 -4.35
N PRO A 53 -6.23 16.22 -3.96
CA PRO A 53 -5.66 17.47 -3.51
C PRO A 53 -4.67 17.23 -2.38
N ILE A 54 -3.51 17.88 -2.44
CA ILE A 54 -2.55 17.83 -1.34
C ILE A 54 -3.12 18.66 -0.19
N THR A 55 -3.64 18.00 0.84
CA THR A 55 -3.87 18.64 2.13
C THR A 55 -2.51 18.89 2.76
N LYS A 56 -2.03 20.14 2.70
CA LYS A 56 -0.97 20.59 3.60
C LYS A 56 -1.57 20.60 4.99
N THR A 57 -1.33 19.54 5.75
CA THR A 57 -1.39 19.63 7.21
C THR A 57 -0.09 20.33 7.59
N ASP A 58 -0.12 21.66 7.56
CA ASP A 58 0.95 22.46 8.15
C ASP A 58 1.00 22.07 9.65
N GLU A 59 2.18 21.68 10.12
CA GLU A 59 2.48 21.54 11.56
C GLU A 59 2.41 22.90 12.27
#